data_AF-A0A9E3A300-F1
#
_entry.id   AF-A0A9E3A300-F1
#
_cell.length_a   1.000
_cell.length_b   1.000
_cell.length_c   1.000
_cell.angle_alpha   90.00
_cell.angle_beta   90.00
_cell.angle_gamma   90.00
#
_symmetry.space_group_name_H-M   'P 1'
#
loop_
_entity.id
_entity.type
_entity.pdbx_description
1 polymer ?
#
loop_
_entity_poly.entity_id
_entity_poly.type
_entity_poly.pdbx_seq_one_letter_code
_entity_poly.pdbx_strand_id
1 'polypeptide(L)'
;MASVVRHIDYKPFFELIEEPFNTVASPRFFYLSPIHAIALNKSVSAVVNRKGVSVVYGDVGTGKSTLARIMHDHFQEQGFISVLLTNPGYVSENALMRTINEAFEIKPGRSL
;
A
#
# COMPACT_ATOMS: atom_id res chain seq x y z
N MET A 1 -49.16 -5.50 -0.96
CA MET A 1 -48.43 -4.37 -0.34
C MET A 1 -46.94 -4.63 -0.49
N ALA A 2 -46.30 -4.12 -1.54
CA ALA A 2 -44.86 -4.19 -1.70
C ALA A 2 -44.26 -2.88 -1.17
N SER A 3 -43.46 -2.96 -0.11
CA SER A 3 -42.71 -1.80 0.39
C SER A 3 -41.68 -1.39 -0.64
N VAL A 4 -41.88 -0.22 -1.25
CA VAL A 4 -40.85 0.45 -2.05
C VAL A 4 -39.78 0.91 -1.07
N VAL A 5 -38.64 0.22 -1.05
CA VAL A 5 -37.44 0.71 -0.37
C VAL A 5 -37.05 2.00 -1.10
N ARG A 6 -37.19 3.15 -0.44
CA ARG A 6 -36.70 4.42 -0.98
C ARG A 6 -35.18 4.35 -1.07
N HIS A 7 -34.66 4.40 -2.29
CA HIS A 7 -33.24 4.62 -2.51
C HIS A 7 -32.93 6.08 -2.15
N ILE A 8 -32.16 6.29 -1.09
CA ILE A 8 -31.63 7.60 -0.73
C ILE A 8 -30.27 7.71 -1.40
N ASP A 9 -30.15 8.64 -2.34
CA ASP A 9 -28.86 9.02 -2.89
C ASP A 9 -28.13 9.87 -1.83
N TYR A 10 -27.07 9.30 -1.24
CA TYR A 10 -26.36 9.89 -0.12
C TYR A 10 -25.59 11.15 -0.51
N LYS A 11 -25.11 11.23 -1.75
CA LYS A 11 -24.30 12.35 -2.22
C LYS A 11 -25.07 13.68 -2.20
N PRO A 12 -26.25 13.81 -2.83
CA PRO A 12 -27.06 15.02 -2.73
C PRO A 12 -27.67 15.20 -1.34
N PHE A 13 -27.98 14.12 -0.61
CA PHE A 13 -28.58 14.22 0.73
C PHE A 13 -27.62 14.84 1.76
N PHE A 14 -26.31 14.54 1.67
CA PHE A 14 -25.28 15.05 2.57
C PHE A 14 -24.36 16.12 1.94
N GLU A 15 -24.71 16.62 0.75
CA GLU A 15 -23.93 17.64 0.02
C GLU A 15 -22.45 17.22 -0.21
N LEU A 16 -22.22 15.93 -0.48
CA LEU A 16 -20.88 15.40 -0.67
C LEU A 16 -20.31 15.75 -2.05
N ILE A 17 -19.01 16.04 -2.09
CA ILE A 17 -18.29 16.37 -3.34
C ILE A 17 -18.19 15.13 -4.25
N GLU A 18 -18.10 13.94 -3.64
CA GLU A 18 -17.98 12.65 -4.32
C GLU A 18 -18.81 11.56 -3.64
N GLU A 19 -18.99 10.44 -4.33
CA GLU A 19 -19.77 9.31 -3.82
C GLU A 19 -19.16 8.77 -2.51
N PRO A 20 -19.95 8.66 -1.42
CA PRO A 20 -19.46 8.07 -0.19
C PRO A 20 -19.26 6.57 -0.35
N PHE A 21 -18.36 5.99 0.45
CA PHE A 21 -18.08 4.54 0.50
C PHE A 21 -17.52 3.93 -0.80
N ASN A 22 -16.79 4.71 -1.59
CA ASN A 22 -16.01 4.16 -2.69
C ASN A 22 -15.07 3.06 -2.18
N THR A 23 -15.08 1.90 -2.84
CA THR A 23 -14.26 0.74 -2.48
C THR A 23 -12.78 0.95 -2.79
N VAL A 24 -12.45 1.95 -3.62
CA VAL A 24 -11.07 2.34 -3.89
C VAL A 24 -10.54 3.20 -2.75
N ALA A 25 -9.54 2.68 -2.04
CA ALA A 25 -8.81 3.43 -1.01
C ALA A 25 -8.05 4.60 -1.66
N SER A 26 -8.70 5.77 -1.71
CA SER A 26 -8.08 7.00 -2.23
C SER A 26 -7.06 7.54 -1.23
N PRO A 27 -5.80 7.79 -1.64
CA PRO A 27 -4.78 8.39 -0.79
C PRO A 27 -5.19 9.77 -0.22
N ARG A 28 -6.14 10.46 -0.85
CA ARG A 28 -6.65 11.78 -0.41
C ARG A 28 -7.32 11.74 0.97
N PHE A 29 -7.83 10.59 1.39
CA PHE A 29 -8.45 10.41 2.70
C PHE A 29 -7.52 9.78 3.73
N PHE A 30 -6.22 9.65 3.42
CA PHE A 30 -5.29 9.06 4.35
C PHE A 30 -5.07 9.98 5.55
N TYR A 31 -5.58 9.54 6.70
CA TYR A 31 -5.26 10.16 7.98
C TYR A 31 -3.96 9.56 8.52
N LEU A 32 -2.87 10.32 8.44
CA LEU A 32 -1.59 9.93 9.03
C LEU A 32 -1.65 10.06 10.55
N SER A 33 -2.12 9.01 11.22
CA SER A 33 -2.11 8.98 12.69
C SER A 33 -0.67 9.02 13.23
N PRO A 34 -0.46 9.42 14.50
CA PRO A 34 0.88 9.46 15.09
C PRO A 34 1.62 8.12 15.00
N ILE A 35 0.92 6.99 15.16
CA ILE A 35 1.54 5.67 15.08
C ILE A 35 1.94 5.32 13.63
N HIS A 36 1.12 5.72 12.65
CA HIS A 36 1.47 5.57 11.23
C HIS A 36 2.68 6.43 10.85
N ALA A 37 2.76 7.67 11.37
CA ALA A 37 3.90 8.57 11.15
C ALA A 37 5.20 7.97 11.69
N ILE A 38 5.17 7.41 12.90
CA ILE A 38 6.33 6.75 13.50
C ILE A 38 6.77 5.55 12.67
N ALA A 39 5.84 4.69 12.25
CA ALA A 39 6.15 3.52 11.42
C ALA A 39 6.76 3.94 10.08
N LEU A 40 6.13 4.90 9.39
CA LEU A 40 6.60 5.43 8.12
C LEU A 40 8.01 6.03 8.22
N ASN A 41 8.24 6.90 9.21
CA ASN A 41 9.55 7.54 9.40
C ASN A 41 10.66 6.52 9.71
N LYS A 42 10.37 5.50 10.53
CA LYS A 42 11.33 4.43 10.84
C LYS A 42 11.65 3.61 9.59
N SER A 43 10.65 3.25 8.80
CA SER A 43 10.85 2.45 7.59
C SER A 43 11.56 3.24 6.49
N VAL A 44 11.22 4.51 6.27
CA VAL A 44 11.95 5.39 5.35
C VAL A 44 13.39 5.57 5.80
N SER A 45 13.62 5.83 7.09
CA SER A 45 14.97 5.95 7.66
C SER A 45 15.80 4.67 7.47
N ALA A 46 15.20 3.48 7.55
CA ALA A 46 15.89 2.23 7.29
C ALA A 46 16.37 2.12 5.84
N VAL A 47 15.55 2.54 4.87
CA VAL A 47 15.91 2.58 3.45
C VAL A 47 17.00 3.61 3.17
N VAL A 48 16.80 4.86 3.60
CA VAL A 48 17.74 5.98 3.36
C VAL A 48 19.11 5.69 3.97
N ASN A 49 19.15 5.14 5.18
CA ASN A 49 20.40 4.81 5.87
C ASN A 49 20.95 3.42 5.50
N ARG A 50 20.37 2.73 4.50
CA ARG A 50 20.79 1.41 4.03
C ARG A 50 20.93 0.37 5.16
N LYS A 51 20.01 0.40 6.14
CA LYS A 51 20.00 -0.49 7.30
C LYS A 51 19.49 -1.91 6.97
N GLY A 52 19.13 -2.18 5.72
CA GLY A 52 18.59 -3.45 5.27
C GLY A 52 17.07 -3.52 5.40
N VAL A 53 16.56 -4.52 6.11
CA VAL A 53 15.13 -4.85 6.14
C VAL A 53 14.40 -4.10 7.27
N SER A 54 13.19 -3.60 6.97
CA SER A 54 12.26 -3.03 7.93
C SER A 54 10.95 -3.82 7.91
N VAL A 55 10.39 -4.11 9.09
CA VAL A 55 9.13 -4.86 9.23
C VAL A 55 8.11 -4.00 9.97
N VAL A 56 6.93 -3.83 9.37
CA VAL A 56 5.78 -3.16 9.96
C VAL A 56 4.68 -4.20 10.22
N TYR A 57 4.24 -4.30 11.47
CA TYR A 57 3.22 -5.25 11.91
C TYR A 57 2.08 -4.54 12.65
N GLY A 58 0.95 -5.22 12.81
CA GLY A 58 -0.28 -4.70 13.41
C GLY A 58 -1.50 -5.48 12.94
N ASP A 59 -2.65 -5.28 13.59
CA ASP A 59 -3.86 -6.06 13.34
C ASP A 59 -4.48 -5.83 11.95
N VAL A 60 -5.40 -6.69 11.54
CA VAL A 60 -6.15 -6.51 10.28
C VAL A 60 -6.89 -5.17 10.30
N GLY A 61 -6.87 -4.45 9.18
CA GLY A 61 -7.53 -3.13 9.07
C GLY A 61 -6.73 -1.95 9.61
N THR A 62 -5.55 -2.14 10.20
CA THR A 62 -4.73 -1.05 10.77
C THR A 62 -3.98 -0.18 9.74
N GLY A 63 -4.19 -0.38 8.44
CA GLY A 63 -3.59 0.46 7.38
C GLY A 63 -2.17 0.09 6.94
N LYS A 64 -1.68 -1.12 7.27
CA LYS A 64 -0.33 -1.58 6.84
C LYS A 64 -0.13 -1.53 5.32
N SER A 65 -1.08 -2.05 4.55
CA SER A 65 -1.00 -2.02 3.08
C SER A 65 -1.09 -0.59 2.52
N THR A 66 -1.83 0.29 3.21
CA THR A 66 -1.89 1.72 2.88
C THR A 66 -0.54 2.39 3.10
N LEU A 67 0.12 2.11 4.23
CA LEU A 67 1.49 2.59 4.49
C LEU A 67 2.49 2.13 3.44
N ALA A 68 2.43 0.85 3.03
CA ALA A 68 3.31 0.33 1.99
C ALA A 68 3.12 1.06 0.65
N ARG A 69 1.88 1.41 0.28
CA ARG A 69 1.58 2.18 -0.92
C ARG A 69 2.09 3.62 -0.83
N ILE A 70 1.88 4.29 0.30
CA ILE A 70 2.40 5.64 0.54
C ILE A 70 3.93 5.67 0.46
N MET A 71 4.60 4.69 1.05
CA MET A 71 6.05 4.56 0.93
C MET A 71 6.49 4.35 -0.52
N HIS A 72 5.79 3.48 -1.25
CA HIS A 72 6.09 3.20 -2.64
C HIS A 72 6.00 4.47 -3.50
N ASP A 73 4.91 5.22 -3.38
CA ASP A 73 4.67 6.47 -4.11
C ASP A 73 5.73 7.53 -3.72
N HIS A 74 6.03 7.67 -2.42
CA HIS A 74 7.05 8.59 -1.92
C HIS A 74 8.45 8.33 -2.51
N PHE A 75 8.85 7.06 -2.65
CA PHE A 75 10.14 6.72 -3.24
C PHE A 75 10.15 6.90 -4.76
N GLN A 76 9.04 6.61 -5.46
CA GLN A 76 8.89 6.90 -6.89
C GLN A 76 9.05 8.40 -7.17
N GLU A 77 8.42 9.26 -6.37
CA GLU A 77 8.53 10.73 -6.49
C GLU A 77 9.96 11.24 -6.28
N GLN A 78 10.76 10.54 -5.47
CA GLN A 78 12.18 10.87 -5.25
C GLN A 78 13.13 10.28 -6.31
N GLY A 79 12.60 9.63 -7.34
CA GLY A 79 13.40 9.05 -8.43
C GLY A 79 14.02 7.69 -8.09
N PHE A 80 13.57 7.01 -7.03
CA PHE A 80 13.99 5.64 -6.76
C PHE A 80 13.22 4.66 -7.65
N ILE A 81 13.88 3.57 -8.03
CA ILE A 81 13.17 2.38 -8.50
C ILE A 81 12.54 1.72 -7.27
N SER A 82 11.22 1.83 -7.15
CA SER A 82 10.45 1.26 -6.07
C SER A 82 9.50 0.21 -6.63
N VAL A 83 9.43 -0.96 -5.99
CA VAL A 83 8.57 -2.08 -6.38
C VAL A 83 7.65 -2.43 -5.23
N LEU A 84 6.35 -2.59 -5.50
CA LEU A 84 5.36 -3.01 -4.52
C LEU A 84 4.87 -4.43 -4.83
N LEU A 85 5.23 -5.39 -3.98
CA LEU A 85 4.74 -6.76 -4.07
C LEU A 85 3.56 -6.96 -3.11
N THR A 86 2.38 -7.26 -3.65
CA THR A 86 1.14 -7.41 -2.87
C THR A 86 0.71 -8.86 -2.67
N ASN A 87 1.29 -9.80 -3.42
CA ASN A 87 0.98 -11.21 -3.30
C ASN A 87 1.86 -11.86 -2.21
N PRO A 88 1.30 -12.42 -1.13
CA PRO A 88 2.09 -13.15 -0.14
C PRO A 88 2.34 -14.63 -0.53
N GLY A 89 1.62 -15.17 -1.52
CA GLY A 89 1.55 -16.61 -1.81
C GLY A 89 2.65 -17.13 -2.71
N TYR A 90 3.91 -17.05 -2.28
CA TYR A 90 5.04 -17.63 -3.03
C TYR A 90 5.28 -19.09 -2.66
N VAL A 91 5.39 -19.94 -3.68
CA VAL A 91 5.60 -21.40 -3.51
C VAL A 91 6.99 -21.78 -3.00
N SER A 92 7.97 -20.88 -3.11
CA SER A 92 9.34 -21.07 -2.60
C SER A 92 10.08 -19.75 -2.47
N GLU A 93 11.19 -19.74 -1.73
CA GLU A 93 12.13 -18.62 -1.66
C GLU A 93 12.63 -18.21 -3.05
N ASN A 94 12.93 -19.19 -3.91
CA ASN A 94 13.35 -18.94 -5.29
C ASN A 94 12.26 -18.26 -6.13
N ALA A 95 10.97 -18.58 -5.90
CA ALA A 95 9.87 -17.92 -6.59
C ALA A 95 9.74 -16.45 -6.18
N LEU A 96 9.90 -16.15 -4.88
CA LEU A 96 9.96 -14.78 -4.38
C LEU A 96 11.14 -14.01 -5.00
N MET A 97 12.35 -14.60 -4.98
CA MET A 97 13.55 -13.96 -5.53
C MET A 97 13.43 -13.68 -7.03
N ARG A 98 12.85 -14.61 -7.80
CA ARG A 98 12.56 -14.39 -9.23
C ARG A 98 11.58 -13.24 -9.42
N THR A 99 10.51 -13.19 -8.63
CA THR A 99 9.52 -12.11 -8.71
C THR A 99 10.15 -10.75 -8.38
N ILE A 100 11.02 -10.69 -7.37
CA ILE A 100 11.78 -9.47 -7.04
C ILE A 100 12.65 -9.06 -8.24
N ASN A 101 13.44 -9.98 -8.78
CA ASN A 101 14.33 -9.68 -9.91
C ASN A 101 13.56 -9.20 -11.15
N GLU A 102 12.47 -9.88 -11.51
CA GLU A 102 11.60 -9.51 -12.63
C GLU A 102 11.01 -8.11 -12.43
N ALA A 103 10.53 -7.80 -11.22
CA ALA A 103 9.93 -6.51 -10.92
C ALA A 103 10.94 -5.34 -10.92
N PHE A 104 12.22 -5.62 -10.64
CA PHE A 104 13.31 -4.66 -10.80
C PHE A 104 13.96 -4.70 -12.21
N GLU A 105 13.43 -5.51 -13.13
CA GLU A 105 14.00 -5.75 -14.47
C GLU A 105 15.48 -6.23 -14.44
N ILE A 106 15.86 -6.91 -13.36
CA ILE A 106 17.21 -7.47 -13.17
C ILE A 106 17.25 -8.83 -13.83
N LYS A 107 18.14 -8.99 -14.82
CA LYS A 107 18.39 -10.31 -15.43
C LYS A 107 18.98 -11.25 -14.37
N PRO A 108 18.46 -12.48 -14.22
CA PRO A 108 19.04 -13.44 -13.31
C PRO A 108 20.50 -13.69 -13.72
N GLY A 109 21.43 -13.44 -12.79
CA GLY A 109 22.81 -13.87 -12.96
C GLY A 109 22.85 -15.38 -13.13
N ARG A 110 23.70 -15.90 -14.03
CA ARG A 110 23.92 -17.34 -14.15
C ARG A 110 24.28 -17.91 -12.78
N SER A 111 23.45 -18.81 -12.25
CA SER A 111 23.85 -19.65 -11.12
C SER A 111 25.03 -20.52 -11.58
N LEU A 112 26.15 -20.44 -10.85
CA LEU A 112 27.22 -21.45 -10.89
C LEU A 112 26.73 -22.74 -10.23
#